data_AF-A0A919VZR2-F1
#
_entry.id   AF-A0A919VZR2-F1
#
_cell.length_a   1.000
_cell.length_b   1.000
_cell.length_c   1.000
_cell.angle_alpha   90.00
_cell.angle_beta   90.00
_cell.angle_gamma   90.00
#
_symmetry.space_group_name_H-M   'P 1'
#
loop_
_entity.id
_entity.type
_entity.pdbx_description
1 polymer ?
#
loop_
_entity_poly.entity_id
_entity_poly.type
_entity_poly.pdbx_seq_one_letter_code
_entity_poly.pdbx_strand_id
1 'polypeptide(L)'
;MLLPEALEFPAATKVLPGWVALPALPPIVLRDGDGDGDGDGRGLPEIAVRRLLGLLTLSTFVDQHPALAPARAACDPASLAAFSWALYEQWRVAGSPPDDKHAMLALTLLGDESAVPAVAALFPEWSYGTAARVSTEVEMLGAIGTDVALSRLQHFARTAGHRGLRRQAREKLHEIARRRELSDAELADRLVPDLGLDARGRRIFDYGPRQFVVTLDQFLRPVVSDTIGRRLPGLPRPRVAEAAGAAAAREEFAAFKKEARVFADERLRALEDAMLGGRIWTLTDLRALVLDHPVVRGAGRALVWQVMGGPSFRVAEDDSYADIRDETVTLAADARVRLFHQAFAEKKSAIWAGIFTDYEIIQPFPQLSREFDCLDLASAPGCLDAGY
;
A
#
# COMPACT_ATOMS: atom_id res chain seq x y z
N MET A 1 -16.41 -36.47 -9.92
CA MET A 1 -15.47 -35.50 -10.50
C MET A 1 -14.06 -36.10 -10.47
N LEU A 2 -13.34 -36.07 -11.61
CA LEU A 2 -11.97 -36.57 -11.75
C LEU A 2 -10.98 -35.58 -11.10
N LEU A 3 -9.81 -36.07 -10.66
CA LEU A 3 -8.76 -35.18 -10.19
C LEU A 3 -8.26 -34.34 -11.38
N PRO A 4 -7.75 -33.12 -11.15
CA PRO A 4 -7.03 -32.40 -12.19
C PRO A 4 -5.90 -33.30 -12.70
N GLU A 5 -5.69 -33.36 -14.02
CA GLU A 5 -4.64 -34.17 -14.65
C GLU A 5 -3.26 -33.90 -14.03
N ALA A 6 -3.02 -32.65 -13.62
CA ALA A 6 -1.86 -32.19 -12.85
C ALA A 6 -1.61 -32.95 -11.53
N LEU A 7 -2.63 -33.60 -10.98
CA LEU A 7 -2.63 -34.36 -9.73
C LEU A 7 -2.85 -35.87 -9.97
N GLU A 8 -2.81 -36.36 -11.22
CA GLU A 8 -2.94 -37.79 -11.61
C GLU A 8 -1.58 -38.52 -11.79
N PHE A 9 -1.55 -39.86 -11.84
CA PHE A 9 -0.35 -40.74 -11.68
C PHE A 9 0.40 -41.07 -13.01
N PRO A 10 1.69 -41.50 -12.99
CA PRO A 10 2.65 -41.57 -11.86
C PRO A 10 4.02 -40.88 -12.11
N ALA A 11 4.53 -40.19 -11.08
CA ALA A 11 5.97 -40.08 -10.80
C ALA A 11 6.20 -40.17 -9.28
N ALA A 12 7.38 -40.64 -8.88
CA ALA A 12 7.73 -41.03 -7.51
C ALA A 12 7.40 -39.94 -6.47
N THR A 13 6.68 -40.34 -5.41
CA THR A 13 6.36 -39.51 -4.26
C THR A 13 7.67 -39.06 -3.60
N LYS A 14 8.00 -37.76 -3.72
CA LYS A 14 9.14 -37.20 -2.99
C LYS A 14 8.90 -37.38 -1.49
N VAL A 15 9.92 -37.83 -0.76
CA VAL A 15 9.87 -37.88 0.71
C VAL A 15 9.68 -36.45 1.21
N LEU A 16 8.61 -36.22 1.95
CA LEU A 16 8.36 -34.91 2.56
C LEU A 16 9.40 -34.64 3.64
N PRO A 17 9.77 -33.37 3.87
CA PRO A 17 10.63 -33.01 4.98
C PRO A 17 10.07 -33.54 6.31
N GLY A 18 10.96 -33.93 7.22
CA GLY A 18 10.57 -34.53 8.51
C GLY A 18 9.76 -33.61 9.43
N TRP A 19 9.71 -32.30 9.15
CA TRP A 19 8.88 -31.35 9.89
C TRP A 19 7.43 -31.28 9.40
N VAL A 20 7.09 -31.87 8.24
CA VAL A 20 5.74 -31.85 7.69
C VAL A 20 4.90 -32.96 8.33
N ALA A 21 3.93 -32.56 9.15
CA ALA A 21 2.90 -33.44 9.69
C ALA A 21 1.62 -33.32 8.85
N LEU A 22 1.55 -34.04 7.73
CA LEU A 22 0.39 -34.03 6.82
C LEU A 22 -0.96 -34.26 7.51
N PRO A 23 -1.12 -35.24 8.44
CA PRO A 23 -2.41 -35.48 9.08
C PRO A 23 -2.89 -34.33 9.98
N ALA A 24 -2.00 -33.40 10.34
CA ALA A 24 -2.32 -32.22 11.14
C ALA A 24 -2.61 -30.98 10.28
N LEU A 25 -2.54 -31.08 8.95
CA LEU A 25 -2.88 -29.99 8.04
C LEU A 25 -4.38 -29.98 7.72
N PRO A 26 -5.02 -28.80 7.59
CA PRO A 26 -6.38 -28.68 7.11
C PRO A 26 -6.56 -29.37 5.75
N PRO A 27 -7.70 -30.01 5.47
CA PRO A 27 -7.94 -30.64 4.18
C PRO A 27 -8.05 -29.57 3.07
N ILE A 28 -7.46 -29.86 1.91
CA ILE A 28 -7.70 -29.08 0.69
C ILE A 28 -8.94 -29.66 0.02
N VAL A 29 -9.89 -28.81 -0.33
CA VAL A 29 -11.19 -29.19 -0.88
C VAL A 29 -11.22 -28.87 -2.38
N LEU A 30 -11.77 -29.77 -3.20
CA LEU A 30 -12.04 -29.48 -4.61
C LEU A 30 -13.22 -28.50 -4.72
N ARG A 31 -13.19 -27.59 -5.70
CA ARG A 31 -14.38 -26.79 -6.01
C ARG A 31 -15.50 -27.71 -6.48
N ASP A 32 -16.70 -27.53 -5.97
CA ASP A 32 -17.87 -28.21 -6.51
C ASP A 32 -18.08 -27.73 -7.96
N GLY A 33 -18.12 -28.68 -8.90
CA GLY A 33 -18.62 -28.38 -10.24
C GLY A 33 -20.12 -28.08 -10.17
N ASP A 34 -20.67 -27.38 -11.16
CA ASP A 34 -22.09 -26.97 -11.29
C ASP A 34 -23.10 -28.15 -11.33
N GLY A 35 -23.11 -29.02 -10.31
CA GLY A 35 -23.93 -30.22 -10.22
C GLY A 35 -24.35 -30.47 -8.78
N ASP A 36 -25.62 -30.13 -8.51
CA ASP A 36 -26.49 -30.62 -7.43
C ASP A 36 -25.83 -30.95 -6.07
N GLY A 37 -25.70 -29.92 -5.24
CA GLY A 37 -26.59 -29.83 -4.08
C GLY A 37 -26.32 -30.65 -2.83
N ASP A 38 -25.08 -31.05 -2.54
CA ASP A 38 -24.66 -31.43 -1.17
C ASP A 38 -23.31 -30.78 -0.86
N GLY A 39 -23.33 -29.69 -0.10
CA GLY A 39 -22.23 -28.75 0.13
C GLY A 39 -21.06 -29.24 1.00
N ASP A 40 -20.75 -30.54 0.98
CA ASP A 40 -19.53 -31.09 1.56
C ASP A 40 -18.52 -31.35 0.44
N GLY A 41 -17.81 -30.30 0.03
CA GLY A 41 -16.79 -30.38 -1.01
C GLY A 41 -15.79 -31.51 -0.74
N ARG A 42 -15.47 -32.29 -1.77
CA ARG A 42 -14.63 -33.49 -1.62
C ARG A 42 -13.17 -33.11 -1.36
N GLY A 43 -12.65 -33.52 -0.20
CA GLY A 43 -11.23 -33.36 0.15
C GLY A 43 -10.29 -34.09 -0.81
N LEU A 44 -9.16 -33.45 -1.14
CA LEU A 44 -8.08 -34.07 -1.91
C LEU A 44 -7.52 -35.28 -1.16
N PRO A 45 -7.32 -36.42 -1.84
CA PRO A 45 -6.66 -37.57 -1.22
C PRO A 45 -5.20 -37.22 -0.89
N GLU A 46 -4.63 -37.85 0.15
CA GLU A 46 -3.28 -37.55 0.64
C GLU A 46 -2.21 -37.60 -0.48
N ILE A 47 -2.36 -38.52 -1.43
CA ILE A 47 -1.43 -38.62 -2.56
C ILE A 47 -1.45 -37.38 -3.48
N ALA A 48 -2.62 -36.75 -3.66
CA ALA A 48 -2.74 -35.52 -4.41
C ALA A 48 -2.15 -34.34 -3.64
N VAL A 49 -2.33 -34.30 -2.31
CA VAL A 49 -1.68 -33.30 -1.44
C VAL A 49 -0.15 -33.42 -1.51
N ARG A 50 0.39 -34.65 -1.43
CA ARG A 50 1.84 -34.90 -1.58
C ARG A 50 2.37 -34.44 -2.95
N ARG A 51 1.57 -34.57 -4.00
CA ARG A 51 1.93 -34.05 -5.33
C ARG A 51 1.97 -32.54 -5.36
N LEU A 52 0.95 -31.88 -4.82
CA LEU A 52 0.93 -30.43 -4.73
C LEU A 52 2.18 -29.90 -4.01
N LEU A 53 2.56 -30.53 -2.89
CA LEU A 53 3.82 -30.23 -2.18
C LEU A 53 5.07 -30.50 -3.04
N GLY A 54 5.06 -31.58 -3.82
CA GLY A 54 6.12 -31.90 -4.79
C GLY A 54 6.26 -30.81 -5.86
N LEU A 55 5.15 -30.36 -6.45
CA LEU A 55 5.11 -29.26 -7.43
C LEU A 55 5.65 -27.96 -6.84
N LEU A 56 5.28 -27.64 -5.59
CA LEU A 56 5.82 -26.49 -4.86
C LEU A 56 7.34 -26.61 -4.65
N THR A 57 7.85 -27.81 -4.38
CA THR A 57 9.29 -28.04 -4.22
C THR A 57 10.07 -27.92 -5.53
N LEU A 58 9.39 -28.11 -6.68
CA LEU A 58 9.95 -27.91 -8.01
C LEU A 58 9.77 -26.47 -8.52
N SER A 59 9.21 -25.58 -7.70
CA SER A 59 8.89 -24.20 -8.07
C SER A 59 9.76 -23.20 -7.33
N THR A 60 9.78 -21.97 -7.85
CA THR A 60 10.32 -20.78 -7.22
C THR A 60 9.28 -19.65 -7.29
N PHE A 61 9.57 -18.48 -6.70
CA PHE A 61 8.68 -17.32 -6.80
C PHE A 61 8.61 -16.75 -8.23
N VAL A 62 9.63 -17.00 -9.04
CA VAL A 62 9.76 -16.47 -10.42
C VAL A 62 9.35 -17.52 -11.45
N ASP A 63 9.80 -18.76 -11.27
CA ASP A 63 9.53 -19.89 -12.16
C ASP A 63 8.68 -20.93 -11.43
N GLN A 64 7.39 -20.96 -11.76
CA GLN A 64 6.40 -21.84 -11.13
C GLN A 64 6.16 -23.05 -12.01
N HIS A 65 6.09 -24.23 -11.40
CA HIS A 65 5.76 -25.44 -12.15
C HIS A 65 4.38 -25.27 -12.83
N PRO A 66 4.25 -25.52 -14.16
CA PRO A 66 3.05 -25.20 -14.92
C PRO A 66 1.78 -25.91 -14.42
N ALA A 67 1.96 -27.07 -13.79
CA ALA A 67 0.87 -27.84 -13.16
C ALA A 67 0.26 -27.19 -11.89
N LEU A 68 0.89 -26.18 -11.29
CA LEU A 68 0.37 -25.51 -10.09
C LEU A 68 -0.88 -24.67 -10.37
N ALA A 69 -0.86 -23.90 -11.45
CA ALA A 69 -1.99 -23.04 -11.83
C ALA A 69 -3.31 -23.83 -12.02
N PRO A 70 -3.36 -24.92 -12.81
CA PRO A 70 -4.58 -25.72 -12.95
C PRO A 70 -4.95 -26.46 -11.67
N ALA A 71 -3.98 -26.96 -10.89
CA ALA A 71 -4.26 -27.59 -9.60
C ALA A 71 -4.93 -26.61 -8.62
N ARG A 72 -4.44 -25.36 -8.56
CA ARG A 72 -5.02 -24.30 -7.74
C ARG A 72 -6.44 -23.92 -8.20
N ALA A 73 -6.65 -23.80 -9.51
CA ALA A 73 -7.96 -23.44 -10.06
C ALA A 73 -9.06 -24.46 -9.74
N ALA A 74 -8.69 -25.74 -9.59
CA ALA A 74 -9.61 -26.81 -9.27
C ALA A 74 -9.95 -26.95 -7.77
N CYS A 75 -9.24 -26.24 -6.89
CA CYS A 75 -9.45 -26.31 -5.44
C CYS A 75 -10.18 -25.08 -4.91
N ASP A 76 -10.91 -25.26 -3.82
CA ASP A 76 -11.53 -24.19 -3.06
C ASP A 76 -10.43 -23.26 -2.49
N PRO A 77 -10.48 -21.94 -2.78
CA PRO A 77 -9.47 -20.99 -2.32
C PRO A 77 -9.30 -20.93 -0.80
N ALA A 78 -10.40 -21.02 -0.03
CA ALA A 78 -10.33 -20.92 1.43
C ALA A 78 -9.61 -22.13 2.03
N SER A 79 -9.86 -23.33 1.49
CA SER A 79 -9.16 -24.55 1.90
C SER A 79 -7.66 -24.52 1.58
N LEU A 80 -7.29 -23.96 0.42
CA LEU A 80 -5.89 -23.74 0.05
C LEU A 80 -5.19 -22.72 0.96
N ALA A 81 -5.89 -21.64 1.32
CA ALA A 81 -5.39 -20.64 2.24
C ALA A 81 -5.16 -21.21 3.64
N ALA A 82 -6.14 -21.94 4.19
CA ALA A 82 -6.01 -22.62 5.48
C ALA A 82 -4.86 -23.65 5.48
N PHE A 83 -4.76 -24.47 4.44
CA PHE A 83 -3.68 -25.46 4.29
C PHE A 83 -2.30 -24.79 4.24
N SER A 84 -2.14 -23.77 3.41
CA SER A 84 -0.86 -23.09 3.21
C SER A 84 -0.40 -22.33 4.46
N TRP A 85 -1.32 -21.72 5.20
CA TRP A 85 -1.04 -21.13 6.51
C TRP A 85 -0.55 -22.17 7.52
N ALA A 86 -1.27 -23.29 7.67
CA ALA A 86 -0.88 -24.34 8.61
C ALA A 86 0.47 -24.98 8.25
N LEU A 87 0.76 -25.18 6.96
CA LEU A 87 2.06 -25.67 6.50
C LEU A 87 3.17 -24.69 6.84
N TYR A 88 2.92 -23.38 6.64
CA TYR A 88 3.85 -22.32 7.00
C TYR A 88 4.13 -22.29 8.52
N GLU A 89 3.10 -22.46 9.36
CA GLU A 89 3.27 -22.54 10.80
C GLU A 89 4.11 -23.75 11.22
N GLN A 90 3.88 -24.93 10.65
CA GLN A 90 4.70 -26.11 10.93
C GLN A 90 6.18 -25.86 10.57
N TRP A 91 6.45 -25.27 9.41
CA TRP A 91 7.81 -24.89 9.00
C TRP A 91 8.45 -23.89 9.98
N ARG A 92 7.68 -22.90 10.44
CA ARG A 92 8.14 -21.90 11.41
C ARG A 92 8.48 -22.54 12.76
N VAL A 93 7.61 -23.39 13.28
CA VAL A 93 7.81 -24.13 14.55
C VAL A 93 9.03 -25.05 14.47
N ALA A 94 9.32 -25.61 13.30
CA ALA A 94 10.52 -26.41 13.04
C ALA A 94 11.82 -25.57 12.93
N GLY A 95 11.79 -24.28 13.23
CA GLY A 95 12.96 -23.41 13.21
C GLY A 95 13.26 -22.79 11.84
N SER A 96 12.29 -22.81 10.91
CA SER A 96 12.41 -22.23 9.56
C SER A 96 13.60 -22.78 8.75
N PRO A 97 13.67 -24.11 8.49
CA PRO A 97 14.77 -24.72 7.74
C PRO A 97 15.01 -24.01 6.39
N PRO A 98 16.24 -23.53 6.10
CA PRO A 98 16.51 -22.65 4.96
C PRO A 98 16.43 -23.34 3.59
N ASP A 99 16.60 -24.66 3.55
CA ASP A 99 16.54 -25.47 2.33
C ASP A 99 15.09 -25.80 1.92
N ASP A 100 14.13 -25.62 2.83
CA ASP A 100 12.73 -25.99 2.67
C ASP A 100 11.81 -24.78 2.41
N LYS A 101 12.18 -23.95 1.43
CA LYS A 101 11.46 -22.70 1.12
C LYS A 101 10.04 -22.90 0.57
N HIS A 102 9.64 -24.14 0.29
CA HIS A 102 8.35 -24.50 -0.30
C HIS A 102 7.16 -24.21 0.62
N ALA A 103 7.35 -24.11 1.94
CA ALA A 103 6.30 -23.64 2.85
C ALA A 103 5.90 -22.17 2.56
N MET A 104 6.87 -21.31 2.24
CA MET A 104 6.57 -19.92 1.86
C MET A 104 6.01 -19.84 0.45
N LEU A 105 6.50 -20.69 -0.48
CA LEU A 105 5.88 -20.80 -1.79
C LEU A 105 4.43 -21.26 -1.69
N ALA A 106 4.11 -22.18 -0.79
CA ALA A 106 2.72 -22.58 -0.54
C ALA A 106 1.89 -21.38 -0.08
N LEU A 107 2.37 -20.62 0.91
CA LEU A 107 1.68 -19.45 1.43
C LEU A 107 1.46 -18.38 0.35
N THR A 108 2.45 -18.17 -0.52
CA THR A 108 2.39 -17.18 -1.58
C THR A 108 1.53 -17.61 -2.77
N LEU A 109 1.62 -18.87 -3.18
CA LEU A 109 1.00 -19.35 -4.42
C LEU A 109 -0.41 -19.92 -4.19
N LEU A 110 -0.66 -20.44 -2.99
CA LEU A 110 -1.93 -21.07 -2.61
C LEU A 110 -2.72 -20.24 -1.60
N GLY A 111 -2.05 -19.37 -0.84
CA GLY A 111 -2.69 -18.50 0.14
C GLY A 111 -3.46 -17.34 -0.47
N ASP A 112 -4.17 -16.62 0.39
CA ASP A 112 -4.90 -15.40 0.09
C ASP A 112 -4.40 -14.22 0.94
N GLU A 113 -5.06 -13.08 0.85
CA GLU A 113 -4.66 -11.88 1.59
C GLU A 113 -4.89 -11.96 3.11
N SER A 114 -5.65 -12.96 3.59
CA SER A 114 -5.96 -13.13 5.02
C SER A 114 -4.72 -13.49 5.84
N ALA A 115 -3.71 -14.08 5.22
CA ALA A 115 -2.45 -14.40 5.87
C ALA A 115 -1.55 -13.16 6.07
N VAL A 116 -1.76 -12.07 5.32
CA VAL A 116 -0.84 -10.91 5.33
C VAL A 116 -0.71 -10.26 6.70
N PRO A 117 -1.77 -10.03 7.50
CA PRO A 117 -1.64 -9.51 8.86
C PRO A 117 -0.85 -10.44 9.79
N ALA A 118 -1.05 -11.75 9.67
CA ALA A 118 -0.39 -12.73 10.52
C ALA A 118 1.09 -12.89 10.15
N VAL A 119 1.42 -12.92 8.85
CA VAL A 119 2.78 -12.75 8.33
C VAL A 119 3.39 -11.45 8.85
N ALA A 120 2.61 -10.36 8.83
CA ALA A 120 3.08 -9.06 9.25
C ALA A 120 3.48 -8.99 10.72
N ALA A 121 2.75 -9.71 11.58
CA ALA A 121 3.02 -9.78 13.01
C ALA A 121 4.35 -10.48 13.34
N LEU A 122 4.86 -11.32 12.44
CA LEU A 122 6.10 -12.07 12.65
C LEU A 122 7.37 -11.26 12.33
N PHE A 123 7.26 -10.12 11.64
CA PHE A 123 8.41 -9.31 11.20
C PHE A 123 9.34 -8.75 12.30
N PRO A 124 8.86 -8.38 13.51
CA PRO A 124 9.77 -7.96 14.58
C PRO A 124 10.81 -9.04 14.93
N GLU A 125 10.42 -10.32 14.87
CA GLU A 125 11.35 -11.45 15.07
C GLU A 125 12.34 -11.57 13.92
N TRP A 126 11.92 -11.19 12.71
CA TRP A 126 12.68 -11.38 11.47
C TRP A 126 13.69 -10.27 11.19
N SER A 127 13.42 -9.07 11.69
CA SER A 127 14.26 -7.88 11.55
C SER A 127 15.66 -8.03 12.16
N TYR A 128 15.87 -9.09 12.96
CA TYR A 128 17.14 -9.46 13.60
C TYR A 128 17.71 -10.81 13.12
N GLY A 129 17.13 -11.41 12.07
CA GLY A 129 17.55 -12.69 11.50
C GLY A 129 18.79 -12.59 10.59
N THR A 130 19.20 -13.74 10.04
CA THR A 130 20.30 -13.82 9.07
C THR A 130 19.93 -13.13 7.74
N ALA A 131 20.93 -12.70 6.97
CA ALA A 131 20.69 -12.06 5.66
C ALA A 131 19.86 -12.94 4.69
N ALA A 132 20.00 -14.27 4.78
CA ALA A 132 19.23 -15.23 3.98
C ALA A 132 17.74 -15.22 4.33
N ARG A 133 17.41 -15.06 5.62
CA ARG A 133 16.03 -14.99 6.11
C ARG A 133 15.34 -13.71 5.65
N VAL A 134 16.00 -12.56 5.81
CA VAL A 134 15.53 -11.24 5.32
C VAL A 134 15.26 -11.27 3.81
N SER A 135 16.18 -11.82 3.03
CA SER A 135 16.02 -11.95 1.57
C SER A 135 14.79 -12.74 1.19
N THR A 136 14.54 -13.83 1.91
CA THR A 136 13.45 -14.76 1.63
C THR A 136 12.09 -14.14 1.96
N GLU A 137 12.01 -13.30 2.99
CA GLU A 137 10.79 -12.62 3.39
C GLU A 137 10.39 -11.48 2.44
N VAL A 138 11.39 -10.73 1.96
CA VAL A 138 11.19 -9.72 0.91
C VAL A 138 10.64 -10.37 -0.36
N GLU A 139 11.19 -11.52 -0.75
CA GLU A 139 10.70 -12.30 -1.89
C GLU A 139 9.26 -12.77 -1.67
N MET A 140 8.95 -13.30 -0.49
CA MET A 140 7.61 -13.76 -0.14
C MET A 140 6.58 -12.63 -0.21
N LEU A 141 6.84 -11.46 0.39
CA LEU A 141 5.93 -10.30 0.30
C LEU A 141 5.75 -9.82 -1.13
N GLY A 142 6.85 -9.72 -1.88
CA GLY A 142 6.81 -9.28 -3.27
C GLY A 142 6.05 -10.25 -4.18
N ALA A 143 6.07 -11.54 -3.83
CA ALA A 143 5.36 -12.58 -4.56
C ALA A 143 3.89 -12.73 -4.14
N ILE A 144 3.53 -12.48 -2.87
CA ILE A 144 2.12 -12.33 -2.46
C ILE A 144 1.49 -11.19 -3.26
N GLY A 145 2.20 -10.07 -3.39
CA GLY A 145 1.89 -9.04 -4.39
C GLY A 145 0.59 -8.27 -4.17
N THR A 146 -0.14 -8.50 -3.08
CA THR A 146 -1.32 -7.69 -2.72
C THR A 146 -0.88 -6.30 -2.29
N ASP A 147 -1.76 -5.30 -2.43
CA ASP A 147 -1.43 -3.92 -2.05
C ASP A 147 -1.05 -3.84 -0.56
N VAL A 148 -1.69 -4.64 0.30
CA VAL A 148 -1.30 -4.75 1.72
C VAL A 148 0.14 -5.27 1.87
N ALA A 149 0.52 -6.35 1.18
CA ALA A 149 1.87 -6.91 1.26
C ALA A 149 2.93 -5.93 0.71
N LEU A 150 2.61 -5.24 -0.38
CA LEU A 150 3.49 -4.27 -1.01
C LEU A 150 3.61 -2.98 -0.18
N SER A 151 2.55 -2.49 0.45
CA SER A 151 2.60 -1.38 1.40
C SER A 151 3.47 -1.71 2.62
N ARG A 152 3.46 -2.98 3.07
CA ARG A 152 4.40 -3.44 4.13
C ARG A 152 5.84 -3.45 3.63
N LEU A 153 6.09 -3.96 2.43
CA LEU A 153 7.42 -3.93 1.82
C LEU A 153 7.93 -2.47 1.67
N GLN A 154 7.04 -1.56 1.26
CA GLN A 154 7.31 -0.14 1.20
C GLN A 154 7.58 0.46 2.58
N HIS A 155 6.86 0.04 3.63
CA HIS A 155 7.20 0.42 5.00
C HIS A 155 8.63 0.01 5.36
N PHE A 156 9.08 -1.21 5.06
CA PHE A 156 10.45 -1.64 5.34
C PHE A 156 11.51 -0.90 4.55
N ALA A 157 11.24 -0.62 3.27
CA ALA A 157 12.12 0.21 2.43
C ALA A 157 12.40 1.60 3.04
N ARG A 158 11.50 2.07 3.91
CA ARG A 158 11.50 3.39 4.56
C ARG A 158 12.08 3.31 5.99
N THR A 159 11.54 2.43 6.84
CA THR A 159 11.74 2.48 8.30
C THR A 159 12.72 1.45 8.85
N ALA A 160 13.05 0.38 8.11
CA ALA A 160 13.80 -0.73 8.69
C ALA A 160 15.20 -0.27 9.16
N GLY A 161 15.62 -0.62 10.38
CA GLY A 161 16.92 -0.21 10.92
C GLY A 161 18.11 -0.83 10.15
N HIS A 162 17.95 -2.05 9.66
CA HIS A 162 18.98 -2.80 8.95
C HIS A 162 19.13 -2.35 7.48
N ARG A 163 20.35 -1.93 7.08
CA ARG A 163 20.61 -1.40 5.72
C ARG A 163 20.33 -2.42 4.61
N GLY A 164 20.63 -3.70 4.84
CA GLY A 164 20.40 -4.77 3.87
C GLY A 164 18.92 -4.99 3.56
N LEU A 165 18.07 -4.98 4.60
CA LEU A 165 16.62 -5.13 4.44
C LEU A 165 16.03 -3.94 3.68
N ARG A 166 16.42 -2.71 4.03
CA ARG A 166 15.97 -1.52 3.29
C ARG A 166 16.31 -1.61 1.80
N ARG A 167 17.54 -2.03 1.48
CA ARG A 167 17.99 -2.16 0.09
C ARG A 167 17.20 -3.23 -0.67
N GLN A 168 17.11 -4.44 -0.12
CA GLN A 168 16.36 -5.54 -0.74
C GLN A 168 14.89 -5.20 -0.95
N ALA A 169 14.25 -4.56 0.03
CA ALA A 169 12.86 -4.11 -0.11
C ALA A 169 12.68 -3.09 -1.26
N ARG A 170 13.62 -2.14 -1.42
CA ARG A 170 13.61 -1.19 -2.54
C ARG A 170 13.83 -1.86 -3.89
N GLU A 171 14.82 -2.75 -3.98
CA GLU A 171 15.10 -3.51 -5.20
C GLU A 171 13.87 -4.34 -5.63
N LYS A 172 13.20 -4.97 -4.66
CA LYS A 172 12.01 -5.76 -4.94
C LYS A 172 10.81 -4.90 -5.37
N LEU A 173 10.58 -3.74 -4.75
CA LEU A 173 9.55 -2.80 -5.19
C LEU A 173 9.82 -2.29 -6.61
N HIS A 174 11.08 -2.02 -6.96
CA HIS A 174 11.47 -1.62 -8.31
C HIS A 174 11.19 -2.71 -9.35
N GLU A 175 11.54 -3.96 -9.04
CA GLU A 175 11.21 -5.13 -9.89
C GLU A 175 9.70 -5.23 -10.13
N ILE A 176 8.90 -5.07 -9.07
CA ILE A 176 7.44 -5.16 -9.12
C ILE A 176 6.84 -4.00 -9.93
N ALA A 177 7.34 -2.78 -9.75
CA ALA A 177 6.92 -1.62 -10.53
C ALA A 177 7.12 -1.90 -12.02
N ARG A 178 8.32 -2.34 -12.42
CA ARG A 178 8.63 -2.68 -13.83
C ARG A 178 7.73 -3.77 -14.39
N ARG A 179 7.48 -4.84 -13.62
CA ARG A 179 6.59 -5.94 -14.03
C ARG A 179 5.15 -5.48 -14.22
N ARG A 180 4.73 -4.44 -13.51
CA ARG A 180 3.40 -3.81 -13.65
C ARG A 180 3.38 -2.65 -14.65
N GLU A 181 4.49 -2.41 -15.36
CA GLU A 181 4.65 -1.27 -16.28
C GLU A 181 4.42 0.09 -15.60
N LEU A 182 4.77 0.16 -14.31
CA LEU A 182 4.70 1.37 -13.50
C LEU A 182 6.11 1.89 -13.22
N SER A 183 6.24 3.20 -13.09
CA SER A 183 7.40 3.79 -12.42
C SER A 183 7.37 3.52 -10.91
N ASP A 184 8.54 3.64 -10.26
CA ASP A 184 8.66 3.50 -8.80
C ASP A 184 7.75 4.50 -8.07
N ALA A 185 7.60 5.71 -8.61
CA ALA A 185 6.72 6.74 -8.05
C ALA A 185 5.25 6.36 -8.19
N GLU A 186 4.84 5.85 -9.34
CA GLU A 186 3.46 5.40 -9.59
C GLU A 186 3.08 4.20 -8.73
N LEU A 187 4.00 3.25 -8.52
CA LEU A 187 3.78 2.18 -7.55
C LEU A 187 3.68 2.78 -6.14
N ALA A 188 4.57 3.69 -5.77
CA ALA A 188 4.58 4.30 -4.46
C ALA A 188 3.33 5.13 -4.13
N ASP A 189 2.67 5.73 -5.12
CA ASP A 189 1.40 6.44 -4.98
C ASP A 189 0.22 5.48 -4.73
N ARG A 190 0.26 4.27 -5.31
CA ARG A 190 -0.77 3.23 -5.10
C ARG A 190 -0.64 2.51 -3.76
N LEU A 191 0.54 2.51 -3.17
CA LEU A 191 0.83 1.79 -1.91
C LEU A 191 0.70 2.65 -0.66
N VAL A 192 0.16 3.87 -0.78
CA VAL A 192 -0.08 4.75 0.36
C VAL A 192 -1.00 4.05 1.37
N PRO A 193 -0.58 3.89 2.64
CA PRO A 193 -1.45 3.34 3.66
C PRO A 193 -2.44 4.38 4.18
N ASP A 194 -3.60 3.93 4.69
CA ASP A 194 -4.58 4.81 5.33
C ASP A 194 -4.19 5.25 6.75
N LEU A 195 -3.13 4.68 7.33
CA LEU A 195 -2.64 4.95 8.70
C LEU A 195 -3.71 4.74 9.81
N GLY A 196 -4.74 3.93 9.50
CA GLY A 196 -5.88 3.70 10.38
C GLY A 196 -6.89 4.86 10.42
N LEU A 197 -6.86 5.76 9.44
CA LEU A 197 -7.91 6.75 9.22
C LEU A 197 -9.09 6.10 8.48
N ASP A 198 -10.31 6.55 8.78
CA ASP A 198 -11.51 6.22 8.02
C ASP A 198 -11.49 6.92 6.64
N ALA A 199 -12.45 6.60 5.77
CA ALA A 199 -12.60 7.21 4.45
C ALA A 199 -12.77 8.75 4.49
N ARG A 200 -13.10 9.33 5.65
CA ARG A 200 -13.18 10.79 5.86
C ARG A 200 -11.87 11.37 6.37
N GLY A 201 -10.80 10.58 6.51
CA GLY A 201 -9.51 11.00 7.03
C GLY A 201 -9.50 11.18 8.54
N ARG A 202 -10.32 10.42 9.28
CA ARG A 202 -10.48 10.55 10.74
C ARG A 202 -10.12 9.26 11.46
N ARG A 203 -9.47 9.37 12.62
CA ARG A 203 -9.26 8.27 13.56
C ARG A 203 -9.75 8.66 14.94
N ILE A 204 -10.40 7.74 15.64
CA ILE A 204 -10.95 7.97 16.98
C ILE A 204 -9.98 7.39 18.02
N PHE A 205 -9.69 8.18 19.05
CA PHE A 205 -8.94 7.76 20.23
C PHE A 205 -9.84 7.82 21.46
N ASP A 206 -10.08 6.66 22.06
CA ASP A 206 -11.15 6.47 23.05
C ASP A 206 -10.61 6.42 24.49
N TYR A 207 -11.15 7.27 25.37
CA TYR A 207 -10.86 7.26 26.82
C TYR A 207 -11.96 6.56 27.63
N GLY A 208 -13.00 6.05 26.98
CA GLY A 208 -14.25 5.54 27.54
C GLY A 208 -15.37 6.59 27.40
N PRO A 209 -15.63 7.42 28.42
CA PRO A 209 -16.69 8.43 28.37
C PRO A 209 -16.38 9.63 27.46
N ARG A 210 -15.13 9.77 27.00
CA ARG A 210 -14.69 10.82 26.08
C ARG A 210 -13.93 10.21 24.93
N GLN A 211 -14.20 10.71 23.74
CA GLN A 211 -13.49 10.34 22.52
C GLN A 211 -12.88 11.58 21.88
N PHE A 212 -11.76 11.39 21.18
CA PHE A 212 -11.08 12.45 20.46
C PHE A 212 -10.92 12.03 19.01
N VAL A 213 -11.22 12.97 18.11
CA VAL A 213 -11.07 12.77 16.67
C VAL A 213 -9.73 13.33 16.25
N VAL A 214 -8.97 12.53 15.51
CA VAL A 214 -7.68 12.92 14.95
C VAL A 214 -7.76 12.89 13.43
N THR A 215 -7.38 14.00 12.80
CA THR A 215 -7.21 14.14 11.36
C THR A 215 -5.75 14.50 11.04
N LEU A 216 -5.41 14.58 9.76
CA LEU A 216 -4.12 15.10 9.31
C LEU A 216 -4.32 16.48 8.65
N ASP A 217 -3.44 17.43 8.94
CA ASP A 217 -3.40 18.72 8.24
C ASP A 217 -2.72 18.60 6.86
N GLN A 218 -2.56 19.72 6.16
CA GLN A 218 -1.90 19.74 4.85
C GLN A 218 -0.41 19.37 4.88
N PHE A 219 0.23 19.43 6.05
CA PHE A 219 1.59 18.94 6.26
C PHE A 219 1.60 17.47 6.69
N LEU A 220 0.44 16.80 6.63
CA LEU A 220 0.22 15.43 7.05
C LEU A 220 0.52 15.23 8.56
N ARG A 221 0.33 16.28 9.36
CA ARG A 221 0.55 16.27 10.81
C ARG A 221 -0.75 16.03 11.56
N PRO A 222 -0.74 15.24 12.65
CA PRO A 222 -1.93 14.99 13.44
C PRO A 222 -2.53 16.25 14.06
N VAL A 223 -3.83 16.48 13.81
CA VAL A 223 -4.66 17.50 14.45
C VAL A 223 -5.68 16.80 15.34
N VAL A 224 -5.71 17.17 16.61
CA VAL A 224 -6.64 16.59 17.59
C VAL A 224 -7.82 17.54 17.78
N SER A 225 -9.03 16.98 17.79
CA SER A 225 -10.26 17.68 18.12
C SER A 225 -11.12 16.85 19.09
N ASP A 226 -12.02 17.51 19.81
CA ASP A 226 -13.10 16.80 20.52
C ASP A 226 -14.22 16.38 19.54
N THR A 227 -15.25 15.70 20.06
CA THR A 227 -16.38 15.21 19.26
C THR A 227 -17.27 16.30 18.69
N ILE A 228 -17.16 17.55 19.17
CA ILE A 228 -17.89 18.71 18.63
C ILE A 228 -17.04 19.52 17.63
N GLY A 229 -15.83 19.05 17.32
CA GLY A 229 -14.95 19.64 16.31
C GLY A 229 -14.00 20.72 16.84
N ARG A 230 -13.97 20.99 18.15
CA ARG A 230 -13.06 21.98 18.72
C ARG A 230 -11.63 21.45 18.71
N ARG A 231 -10.74 22.17 18.04
CA ARG A 231 -9.30 21.85 17.98
C ARG A 231 -8.66 21.92 19.37
N LEU A 232 -7.80 20.95 19.66
CA LEU A 232 -7.06 20.78 20.89
C LEU A 232 -5.55 20.76 20.60
N PRO A 233 -4.70 21.20 21.54
CA PRO A 233 -3.24 21.15 21.37
C PRO A 233 -2.67 19.71 21.37
N GLY A 234 -3.49 18.72 21.73
CA GLY A 234 -3.13 17.31 21.79
C GLY A 234 -4.17 16.53 22.58
N LEU A 235 -3.94 15.23 22.79
CA LEU A 235 -4.80 14.40 23.62
C LEU A 235 -4.83 14.91 25.08
N PRO A 236 -6.02 15.29 25.62
CA PRO A 236 -6.15 15.85 26.98
C PRO A 236 -5.71 14.90 28.10
N ARG A 237 -5.35 15.43 29.27
CA ARG A 237 -5.05 14.60 30.45
C ARG A 237 -6.26 13.74 30.83
N PRO A 238 -6.04 12.48 31.27
CA PRO A 238 -7.13 11.59 31.63
C PRO A 238 -7.69 11.97 33.01
N ARG A 239 -8.99 11.72 33.20
CA ARG A 239 -9.63 11.73 34.51
C ARG A 239 -9.38 10.38 35.20
N VAL A 240 -9.60 10.31 36.52
CA VAL A 240 -9.39 9.07 37.30
C VAL A 240 -10.16 7.89 36.70
N ALA A 241 -11.42 8.09 36.32
CA ALA A 241 -12.26 7.06 35.71
C ALA A 241 -11.86 6.66 34.27
N GLU A 242 -10.93 7.39 33.64
CA GLU A 242 -10.50 7.20 32.24
C GLU A 242 -9.12 6.54 32.14
N ALA A 243 -8.46 6.27 33.28
CA ALA A 243 -7.04 5.92 33.31
C ALA A 243 -6.67 4.73 32.42
N ALA A 244 -7.51 3.69 32.39
CA ALA A 244 -7.27 2.49 31.58
C ALA A 244 -7.38 2.77 30.08
N GLY A 245 -8.51 3.34 29.61
CA GLY A 245 -8.71 3.64 28.18
C GLY A 245 -7.72 4.69 27.67
N ALA A 246 -7.42 5.70 28.48
CA ALA A 246 -6.49 6.75 28.11
C ALA A 246 -5.03 6.28 27.99
N ALA A 247 -4.63 5.24 28.72
CA ALA A 247 -3.28 4.67 28.59
C ALA A 247 -3.08 4.07 27.20
N ALA A 248 -3.98 3.17 26.78
CA ALA A 248 -3.96 2.56 25.45
C ALA A 248 -4.07 3.61 24.34
N ALA A 249 -5.04 4.52 24.43
CA ALA A 249 -5.23 5.56 23.42
C ALA A 249 -4.02 6.50 23.28
N ARG A 250 -3.31 6.80 24.38
CA ARG A 250 -2.08 7.61 24.34
C ARG A 250 -0.92 6.87 23.69
N GLU A 251 -0.77 5.58 23.97
CA GLU A 251 0.23 4.73 23.35
C GLU A 251 0.00 4.64 21.83
N GLU A 252 -1.23 4.31 21.42
CA GLU A 252 -1.62 4.29 20.01
C GLU A 252 -1.39 5.64 19.33
N PHE A 253 -1.72 6.74 20.00
CA PHE A 253 -1.52 8.08 19.42
C PHE A 253 -0.04 8.42 19.29
N ALA A 254 0.81 7.97 20.22
CA ALA A 254 2.25 8.13 20.10
C ALA A 254 2.81 7.36 18.90
N ALA A 255 2.35 6.11 18.70
CA ALA A 255 2.70 5.29 17.54
C ALA A 255 2.23 5.95 16.23
N PHE A 256 0.96 6.39 16.17
CA PHE A 256 0.38 7.08 15.03
C PHE A 256 1.15 8.36 14.67
N LYS A 257 1.49 9.20 15.65
CA LYS A 257 2.30 10.41 15.40
C LYS A 257 3.65 10.10 14.78
N LYS A 258 4.32 9.04 15.25
CA LYS A 258 5.62 8.63 14.72
C LYS A 258 5.50 8.15 13.27
N GLU A 259 4.49 7.33 13.00
CA GLU A 259 4.23 6.80 11.66
C GLU A 259 3.83 7.91 10.68
N ALA A 260 2.90 8.78 11.07
CA ALA A 260 2.46 9.92 10.26
C ALA A 260 3.62 10.87 9.93
N ARG A 261 4.52 11.15 10.88
CA ARG A 261 5.70 12.00 10.63
C ARG A 261 6.62 11.42 9.56
N VAL A 262 6.98 10.13 9.68
CA VAL A 262 7.87 9.48 8.70
C VAL A 262 7.20 9.47 7.32
N PHE A 263 5.91 9.16 7.27
CA PHE A 263 5.14 9.21 6.03
C PHE A 263 5.07 10.61 5.42
N ALA A 264 4.87 11.65 6.24
CA ALA A 264 4.78 13.03 5.79
C ALA A 264 6.04 13.50 5.07
N ASP A 265 7.21 13.30 5.69
CA ASP A 265 8.50 13.74 5.14
C ASP A 265 8.73 13.18 3.73
N GLU A 266 8.42 11.90 3.52
CA GLU A 266 8.59 11.24 2.24
C GLU A 266 7.51 11.63 1.22
N ARG A 267 6.24 11.70 1.64
CA ARG A 267 5.13 11.94 0.72
C ARG A 267 5.11 13.37 0.21
N LEU A 268 5.38 14.35 1.08
CA LEU A 268 5.48 15.75 0.66
C LEU A 268 6.66 15.96 -0.28
N ARG A 269 7.79 15.29 0.00
CA ARG A 269 8.95 15.31 -0.91
C ARG A 269 8.61 14.68 -2.27
N ALA A 270 7.90 13.56 -2.29
CA ALA A 270 7.50 12.90 -3.53
C ALA A 270 6.56 13.76 -4.40
N LEU A 271 5.66 14.55 -3.77
CA LEU A 271 4.81 15.53 -4.46
C LEU A 271 5.63 16.71 -4.99
N GLU A 272 6.59 17.22 -4.20
CA GLU A 272 7.50 18.27 -4.65
C GLU A 272 8.34 17.81 -5.85
N ASP A 273 8.94 16.61 -5.77
CA ASP A 273 9.71 16.02 -6.87
C ASP A 273 8.81 15.75 -8.10
N ALA A 274 7.52 15.46 -7.90
CA ALA A 274 6.56 15.32 -8.99
C ALA A 274 6.28 16.64 -9.71
N MET A 275 6.16 17.72 -8.94
CA MET A 275 6.02 19.07 -9.49
C MET A 275 7.25 19.45 -10.31
N LEU A 276 8.45 19.21 -9.77
CA LEU A 276 9.71 19.52 -10.44
C LEU A 276 9.95 18.67 -11.70
N GLY A 277 9.60 17.38 -11.63
CA GLY A 277 9.70 16.47 -12.77
C GLY A 277 8.54 16.58 -13.78
N GLY A 278 7.56 17.46 -13.53
CA GLY A 278 6.40 17.64 -14.41
C GLY A 278 5.53 16.39 -14.57
N ARG A 279 5.42 15.55 -13.53
CA ARG A 279 4.66 14.29 -13.57
C ARG A 279 3.20 14.56 -13.92
N ILE A 280 2.63 13.68 -14.74
CA ILE A 280 1.26 13.78 -15.24
C ILE A 280 0.45 12.59 -14.75
N TRP A 281 -0.71 12.86 -14.17
CA TRP A 281 -1.72 11.87 -13.81
C TRP A 281 -2.93 11.98 -14.74
N THR A 282 -3.74 10.93 -14.80
CA THR A 282 -5.15 11.09 -15.19
C THR A 282 -5.90 11.76 -14.03
N LEU A 283 -6.98 12.50 -14.31
CA LEU A 283 -7.80 13.08 -13.25
C LEU A 283 -8.36 12.00 -12.31
N THR A 284 -8.74 10.84 -12.85
CA THR A 284 -9.17 9.68 -12.08
C THR A 284 -8.11 9.20 -11.08
N ASP A 285 -6.87 9.00 -11.53
CA ASP A 285 -5.77 8.57 -10.64
C ASP A 285 -5.43 9.66 -9.62
N LEU A 286 -5.39 10.93 -10.04
CA LEU A 286 -5.15 12.05 -9.13
C LEU A 286 -6.18 12.09 -8.00
N ARG A 287 -7.46 11.87 -8.32
CA ARG A 287 -8.51 11.79 -7.32
C ARG A 287 -8.29 10.61 -6.39
N ALA A 288 -8.19 9.40 -6.92
CA ALA A 288 -8.08 8.19 -6.12
C ALA A 288 -6.83 8.18 -5.22
N LEU A 289 -5.69 8.61 -5.74
CA LEU A 289 -4.39 8.47 -5.08
C LEU A 289 -4.02 9.69 -4.20
N VAL A 290 -4.63 10.85 -4.45
CA VAL A 290 -4.26 12.10 -3.77
C VAL A 290 -5.48 12.81 -3.18
N LEU A 291 -6.43 13.25 -4.01
CA LEU A 291 -7.46 14.20 -3.57
C LEU A 291 -8.56 13.59 -2.69
N ASP A 292 -8.90 12.32 -2.95
CA ASP A 292 -9.91 11.56 -2.21
C ASP A 292 -9.26 10.62 -1.18
N HIS A 293 -7.93 10.50 -1.18
CA HIS A 293 -7.17 9.61 -0.29
C HIS A 293 -7.21 10.11 1.17
N PRO A 294 -7.59 9.30 2.17
CA PRO A 294 -7.83 9.75 3.55
C PRO A 294 -6.61 10.41 4.22
N VAL A 295 -5.41 9.94 3.90
CA VAL A 295 -4.14 10.52 4.38
C VAL A 295 -3.70 11.74 3.58
N VAL A 296 -3.60 11.66 2.24
CA VAL A 296 -2.87 12.66 1.43
C VAL A 296 -3.74 13.84 0.99
N ARG A 297 -5.07 13.72 1.04
CA ARG A 297 -6.03 14.74 0.58
C ARG A 297 -5.75 16.15 1.08
N GLY A 298 -5.37 16.29 2.36
CA GLY A 298 -5.07 17.60 2.95
C GLY A 298 -3.93 18.30 2.22
N ALA A 299 -2.84 17.57 1.93
CA ALA A 299 -1.71 18.08 1.19
C ALA A 299 -2.09 18.40 -0.27
N GLY A 300 -2.83 17.51 -0.93
CA GLY A 300 -3.26 17.70 -2.32
C GLY A 300 -4.17 18.91 -2.52
N ARG A 301 -5.05 19.19 -1.57
CA ARG A 301 -5.97 20.36 -1.59
C ARG A 301 -5.24 21.68 -1.33
N ALA A 302 -4.12 21.64 -0.60
CA ALA A 302 -3.25 22.78 -0.36
C ALA A 302 -2.23 23.04 -1.49
N LEU A 303 -2.49 22.54 -2.69
CA LEU A 303 -1.65 22.71 -3.88
C LEU A 303 -2.49 23.16 -5.08
N VAL A 304 -1.84 23.86 -6.01
CA VAL A 304 -2.42 24.23 -7.31
C VAL A 304 -2.09 23.17 -8.34
N TRP A 305 -3.08 22.80 -9.13
CA TRP A 305 -3.01 21.80 -10.19
C TRP A 305 -3.20 22.45 -11.56
N GLN A 306 -2.81 21.76 -12.62
CA GLN A 306 -2.84 22.27 -13.99
C GLN A 306 -3.26 21.17 -14.95
N VAL A 307 -4.35 21.40 -15.68
CA VAL A 307 -4.74 20.54 -16.81
C VAL A 307 -3.76 20.79 -17.96
N MET A 308 -3.26 19.74 -18.59
CA MET A 308 -2.36 19.85 -19.76
C MET A 308 -3.07 20.61 -20.88
N GLY A 309 -2.49 21.74 -21.30
CA GLY A 309 -3.10 22.63 -22.31
C GLY A 309 -4.39 23.35 -21.87
N GLY A 310 -4.74 23.30 -20.59
CA GLY A 310 -6.00 23.82 -20.05
C GLY A 310 -5.81 24.82 -18.88
N PRO A 311 -6.83 24.98 -18.01
CA PRO A 311 -6.75 25.87 -16.86
C PRO A 311 -5.93 25.27 -15.70
N SER A 312 -5.33 26.15 -14.91
CA SER A 312 -4.90 25.83 -13.54
C SER A 312 -6.10 25.87 -12.60
N PHE A 313 -6.07 25.05 -11.55
CA PHE A 313 -7.17 24.98 -10.59
C PHE A 313 -6.69 24.64 -9.17
N ARG A 314 -7.51 24.98 -8.18
CA ARG A 314 -7.42 24.50 -6.79
C ARG A 314 -8.62 23.60 -6.46
N VAL A 315 -8.54 22.88 -5.35
CA VAL A 315 -9.68 22.14 -4.79
C VAL A 315 -10.29 22.96 -3.65
N ALA A 316 -11.58 23.29 -3.76
CA ALA A 316 -12.33 24.04 -2.75
C ALA A 316 -12.74 23.16 -1.56
N GLU A 317 -13.32 23.74 -0.50
CA GLU A 317 -13.72 23.03 0.74
C GLU A 317 -14.80 21.94 0.52
N ASP A 318 -15.64 22.13 -0.49
CA ASP A 318 -16.70 21.22 -0.91
C ASP A 318 -16.26 20.17 -1.95
N ASP A 319 -14.94 20.02 -2.15
CA ASP A 319 -14.32 19.13 -3.15
C ASP A 319 -14.58 19.51 -4.62
N SER A 320 -15.16 20.69 -4.87
CA SER A 320 -15.24 21.26 -6.23
C SER A 320 -13.88 21.81 -6.69
N TYR A 321 -13.73 22.02 -8.00
CA TYR A 321 -12.56 22.68 -8.57
C TYR A 321 -12.86 24.14 -8.86
N ALA A 322 -11.92 25.02 -8.54
CA ALA A 322 -12.00 26.46 -8.85
C ALA A 322 -10.80 26.89 -9.70
N ASP A 323 -11.02 27.71 -10.72
CA ASP A 323 -9.99 28.25 -11.61
C ASP A 323 -9.24 29.44 -10.99
N ILE A 324 -8.36 30.08 -11.78
CA ILE A 324 -7.55 31.23 -11.33
C ILE A 324 -8.37 32.49 -11.01
N ARG A 325 -9.64 32.54 -11.41
CA ARG A 325 -10.59 33.61 -11.08
C ARG A 325 -11.47 33.24 -9.87
N ASP A 326 -11.15 32.11 -9.23
CA ASP A 326 -11.93 31.50 -8.17
C ASP A 326 -13.34 31.07 -8.60
N GLU A 327 -13.54 30.84 -9.90
CA GLU A 327 -14.80 30.37 -10.47
C GLU A 327 -14.82 28.84 -10.52
N THR A 328 -15.94 28.23 -10.13
CA THR A 328 -16.12 26.77 -10.20
C THR A 328 -15.96 26.28 -11.64
N VAL A 329 -15.12 25.26 -11.84
CA VAL A 329 -14.85 24.63 -13.13
C VAL A 329 -15.13 23.13 -13.09
N THR A 330 -15.71 22.60 -14.16
CA THR A 330 -15.83 21.15 -14.36
C THR A 330 -14.68 20.67 -15.24
N LEU A 331 -13.94 19.66 -14.78
CA LEU A 331 -12.84 19.07 -15.52
C LEU A 331 -13.31 17.81 -16.24
N ALA A 332 -12.78 17.55 -17.43
CA ALA A 332 -13.04 16.31 -18.15
C ALA A 332 -12.50 15.10 -17.37
N ALA A 333 -13.23 13.98 -17.37
CA ALA A 333 -12.85 12.79 -16.60
C ALA A 333 -11.49 12.19 -17.02
N ASP A 334 -11.14 12.33 -18.30
CA ASP A 334 -9.88 11.89 -18.90
C ASP A 334 -8.80 13.00 -18.91
N ALA A 335 -9.05 14.13 -18.25
CA ALA A 335 -8.10 15.23 -18.19
C ALA A 335 -6.75 14.76 -17.66
N ARG A 336 -5.68 15.16 -18.35
CA ARG A 336 -4.31 14.93 -17.93
C ARG A 336 -3.88 16.11 -17.07
N VAL A 337 -3.47 15.83 -15.83
CA VAL A 337 -3.22 16.87 -14.81
C VAL A 337 -1.81 16.73 -14.26
N ARG A 338 -1.17 17.85 -13.98
CA ARG A 338 0.11 17.93 -13.25
C ARG A 338 0.01 18.95 -12.12
N LEU A 339 0.98 18.94 -11.21
CA LEU A 339 1.14 20.04 -10.27
C LEU A 339 1.54 21.31 -11.04
N PHE A 340 0.91 22.43 -10.70
CA PHE A 340 1.26 23.72 -11.27
C PHE A 340 2.70 24.07 -10.85
N HIS A 341 3.50 24.55 -11.80
CA HIS A 341 4.84 25.06 -11.56
C HIS A 341 4.97 26.45 -12.17
N GLN A 342 5.39 27.41 -11.35
CA GLN A 342 5.52 28.83 -11.70
C GLN A 342 6.34 29.12 -12.96
N ALA A 343 7.35 28.30 -13.28
CA ALA A 343 8.19 28.49 -14.47
C ALA A 343 7.39 28.41 -15.79
N PHE A 344 6.21 27.80 -15.77
CA PHE A 344 5.34 27.75 -16.95
C PHE A 344 4.36 28.93 -17.05
N ALA A 345 4.20 29.74 -15.99
CA ALA A 345 3.28 30.88 -15.97
C ALA A 345 3.49 31.83 -14.76
N GLU A 346 4.60 32.58 -14.73
CA GLU A 346 5.00 33.43 -13.60
C GLU A 346 3.90 34.41 -13.14
N LYS A 347 3.21 35.08 -14.08
CA LYS A 347 2.11 36.02 -13.77
C LYS A 347 0.91 35.36 -13.07
N LYS A 348 0.70 34.06 -13.27
CA LYS A 348 -0.39 33.31 -12.62
C LYS A 348 -0.07 33.00 -11.16
N SER A 349 1.20 32.86 -10.79
CA SER A 349 1.63 32.52 -9.43
C SER A 349 1.22 33.57 -8.41
N ALA A 350 1.32 34.87 -8.75
CA ALA A 350 0.92 35.96 -7.85
C ALA A 350 -0.59 35.96 -7.55
N ILE A 351 -1.42 35.65 -8.55
CA ILE A 351 -2.88 35.56 -8.38
C ILE A 351 -3.22 34.38 -7.48
N TRP A 352 -2.63 33.21 -7.75
CA TRP A 352 -2.80 32.03 -6.90
C TRP A 352 -2.33 32.27 -5.46
N ALA A 353 -1.22 32.98 -5.28
CA ALA A 353 -0.72 33.32 -3.95
C ALA A 353 -1.70 34.23 -3.18
N GLY A 354 -2.34 35.17 -3.89
CA GLY A 354 -3.44 35.98 -3.34
C GLY A 354 -4.61 35.12 -2.87
N ILE A 355 -5.14 34.25 -3.75
CA ILE A 355 -6.24 33.33 -3.42
C ILE A 355 -5.89 32.45 -2.21
N PHE A 356 -4.69 31.85 -2.19
CA PHE A 356 -4.28 31.00 -1.08
C PHE A 356 -4.14 31.79 0.23
N THR A 357 -3.76 33.06 0.17
CA THR A 357 -3.72 33.95 1.34
C THR A 357 -5.13 34.25 1.84
N ASP A 358 -6.07 34.57 0.95
CA ASP A 358 -7.46 34.91 1.29
C ASP A 358 -8.19 33.74 1.99
N TYR A 359 -7.87 32.50 1.58
CA TYR A 359 -8.40 31.28 2.21
C TYR A 359 -7.51 30.72 3.32
N GLU A 360 -6.46 31.43 3.75
CA GLU A 360 -5.50 31.01 4.79
C GLU A 360 -4.85 29.64 4.53
N ILE A 361 -4.67 29.27 3.26
CA ILE A 361 -4.11 28.00 2.82
C ILE A 361 -2.57 28.10 2.79
N ILE A 362 -1.92 27.41 3.73
CA ILE A 362 -0.46 27.30 3.75
C ILE A 362 -0.04 26.08 2.92
N GLN A 363 0.87 26.25 1.95
CA GLN A 363 1.32 25.15 1.09
C GLN A 363 2.31 24.21 1.83
N PRO A 364 2.26 22.89 1.56
CA PRO A 364 3.13 21.91 2.21
C PRO A 364 4.61 22.02 1.81
N PHE A 365 4.89 22.66 0.68
CA PHE A 365 6.22 23.02 0.20
C PHE A 365 6.12 24.30 -0.66
N PRO A 366 7.23 25.00 -0.93
CA PRO A 366 7.21 26.19 -1.78
C PRO A 366 6.83 25.79 -3.22
N GLN A 367 5.55 25.95 -3.58
CA GLN A 367 5.07 25.78 -4.95
C GLN A 367 4.95 27.14 -5.65
N LEU A 368 4.24 28.08 -5.03
CA LEU A 368 3.98 29.41 -5.61
C LEU A 368 5.07 30.44 -5.29
N SER A 369 5.87 30.20 -4.26
CA SER A 369 6.91 31.11 -3.77
C SER A 369 8.33 30.55 -3.97
N ARG A 370 8.50 29.50 -4.78
CA ARG A 370 9.80 28.89 -4.98
C ARG A 370 10.69 29.86 -5.77
N GLU A 371 11.99 29.85 -5.51
CA GLU A 371 12.93 30.57 -6.37
C GLU A 371 13.35 29.65 -7.52
N PHE A 372 13.42 30.18 -8.75
CA PHE A 372 13.90 29.44 -9.91
C PHE A 372 14.70 30.38 -10.82
N ASP A 373 15.82 29.89 -11.32
CA ASP A 373 16.60 30.58 -12.34
C ASP A 373 16.04 30.23 -13.72
N CYS A 374 15.66 31.22 -14.52
CA CYS A 374 15.15 31.04 -15.89
C CYS A 374 16.23 30.57 -16.91
N LEU A 375 17.37 30.07 -16.45
CA LEU A 375 18.46 29.55 -17.28
C LEU A 375 18.16 28.10 -17.72
N ASP A 376 17.17 27.88 -18.60
CA ASP A 376 17.20 26.82 -19.64
C ASP A 376 15.92 26.62 -20.48
N LEU A 377 14.88 27.45 -20.33
CA LEU A 377 13.66 27.24 -21.13
C LEU A 377 13.79 27.68 -22.62
N ALA A 378 14.80 28.48 -22.95
CA ALA A 378 15.11 28.84 -24.34
C ALA A 378 15.92 27.74 -25.08
N SER A 379 16.46 26.76 -24.35
CA SER A 379 17.31 25.68 -24.88
C SER A 379 16.53 24.40 -25.16
N ALA A 380 15.29 24.29 -24.68
CA ALA A 380 14.43 23.12 -24.86
C ALA A 380 13.54 23.29 -26.10
N PRO A 381 13.77 22.56 -27.21
CA PRO A 381 12.91 22.66 -28.39
C PRO A 381 11.53 22.05 -28.05
N GLY A 382 10.50 22.90 -27.94
CA GLY A 382 9.11 22.44 -27.85
C GLY A 382 8.13 23.28 -27.03
N CYS A 383 8.56 24.33 -26.31
CA CYS A 383 7.67 25.10 -25.43
C CYS A 383 7.51 26.58 -25.82
N LEU A 384 7.27 26.89 -27.10
CA LEU A 384 6.72 28.18 -27.52
C LEU A 384 5.92 27.97 -28.80
N ASP A 385 4.63 27.67 -28.67
CA ASP A 385 3.55 28.28 -29.48
C ASP A 385 2.21 27.62 -29.19
N ALA A 386 1.38 28.30 -28.40
CA ALA A 386 -0.06 28.38 -28.62
C ALA A 386 -0.54 29.61 -27.84
N GLY A 387 -0.70 30.71 -28.56
CA GLY A 387 -1.23 31.95 -28.04
C GLY A 387 -2.74 31.88 -27.74
N TYR A 388 -3.13 32.79 -26.85
CA TYR A 388 -4.48 33.15 -26.36
C TYR A 388 -5.15 32.22 -25.36
#